data_AF-Q9XC17-F1
#
_entry.id   AF-Q9XC17-F1
#
_cell.length_a   1.000
_cell.length_b   1.000
_cell.length_c   1.000
_cell.angle_alpha   90.00
_cell.angle_beta   90.00
_cell.angle_gamma   90.00
#
_symmetry.space_group_name_H-M   'P 1'
#
loop_
_entity.id
_entity.type
_entity.pdbx_description
1 polymer ?
#
loop_
_entity_poly.entity_id
_entity_poly.type
_entity_poly.pdbx_seq_one_letter_code
_entity_poly.pdbx_strand_id
1 'polypeptide(L)'
;LQLEAERAFVEGWRRRGLDIDLASLTHPGEYHYVPEYLATHGWEPAARSIADLLGALGLGPRRGAGSGGAQFIPEYVTATRV
;
A
#
# COMPACT_ATOMS: atom_id res chain seq x y z
N LEU A 1 -15.72 0.60 -3.23
CA LEU A 1 -14.60 0.72 -2.25
C LEU A 1 -13.24 0.54 -2.92
N GLN A 2 -12.71 -0.68 -3.12
CA GLN A 2 -11.35 -0.86 -3.68
C GLN A 2 -11.19 -0.25 -5.10
N LEU A 3 -12.13 -0.52 -6.00
CA LEU A 3 -12.14 0.04 -7.36
C LEU A 3 -12.24 1.58 -7.42
N GLU A 4 -12.79 2.23 -6.39
CA GLU A 4 -12.91 3.70 -6.32
C GLU A 4 -11.62 4.33 -5.79
N ALA A 5 -10.95 3.66 -4.85
CA ALA A 5 -9.63 4.07 -4.36
C ALA A 5 -8.56 3.94 -5.45
N GLU A 6 -8.56 2.85 -6.21
CA GLU A 6 -7.68 2.64 -7.37
C GLU A 6 -7.87 3.74 -8.43
N ARG A 7 -9.14 4.06 -8.75
CA ARG A 7 -9.47 5.16 -9.67
C ARG A 7 -8.97 6.52 -9.16
N ALA A 8 -9.20 6.82 -7.88
CA ALA A 8 -8.74 8.08 -7.28
C ALA A 8 -7.20 8.22 -7.28
N PHE A 9 -6.50 7.09 -7.11
CA PHE A 9 -5.04 7.01 -7.15
C PHE A 9 -4.49 7.31 -8.55
N VAL A 10 -5.01 6.65 -9.60
CA VAL A 10 -4.60 6.88 -10.99
C VAL A 10 -4.93 8.30 -11.47
N GLU A 11 -6.10 8.83 -11.10
CA GLU A 11 -6.52 10.17 -11.51
C GLU A 11 -5.60 11.27 -10.93
N GLY A 12 -4.94 11.00 -9.81
CA GLY A 12 -3.92 11.88 -9.25
C GLY A 12 -2.70 12.03 -10.16
N TRP A 13 -2.30 10.98 -10.87
CA TRP A 13 -1.17 11.00 -11.81
C TRP A 13 -1.57 11.61 -13.15
N ARG A 14 -2.78 11.29 -13.63
CA ARG A 14 -3.32 11.87 -14.88
C ARG A 14 -3.36 13.39 -14.83
N ARG A 15 -3.81 13.98 -13.71
CA ARG A 15 -3.80 15.45 -13.51
C ARG A 15 -2.40 16.08 -13.54
N ARG A 16 -1.34 15.28 -13.41
CA ARG A 16 0.07 15.72 -13.47
C ARG A 16 0.74 15.37 -14.81
N GLY A 17 -0.03 14.93 -15.81
CA GLY A 17 0.44 14.61 -17.15
C GLY A 17 0.99 13.19 -17.32
N LEU A 18 0.75 12.30 -16.35
CA LEU A 18 1.18 10.91 -16.40
C LEU A 18 -0.03 9.98 -16.47
N ASP A 19 -0.22 9.31 -17.61
CA ASP A 19 -1.27 8.31 -17.80
C ASP A 19 -0.70 6.92 -17.49
N ILE A 20 -1.33 6.19 -16.57
CA ILE A 20 -0.89 4.87 -16.14
C ILE A 20 -2.03 3.87 -16.34
N ASP A 21 -1.74 2.81 -17.09
CA ASP A 21 -2.59 1.63 -17.16
C ASP A 21 -2.28 0.72 -15.97
N LEU A 22 -2.99 0.93 -14.85
CA LEU A 22 -2.78 0.14 -13.63
C LEU A 22 -3.07 -1.35 -13.85
N ALA A 23 -4.04 -1.68 -14.70
CA ALA A 23 -4.40 -3.08 -14.98
C ALA A 23 -3.28 -3.83 -15.71
N SER A 24 -2.43 -3.14 -16.48
CA SER A 24 -1.23 -3.74 -17.08
C SER A 24 -0.10 -4.00 -16.07
N LEU A 25 -0.11 -3.30 -14.94
CA LEU A 25 0.95 -3.34 -13.92
C LEU A 25 0.57 -4.22 -12.71
N THR A 26 -0.72 -4.40 -12.46
CA THR A 26 -1.22 -5.24 -11.39
C THR A 26 -1.67 -6.58 -11.93
N HIS A 27 -1.43 -7.64 -11.18
CA HIS A 27 -2.10 -8.89 -11.47
C HIS A 27 -3.61 -8.73 -11.08
N PRO A 28 -4.54 -9.29 -11.84
CA PRO A 28 -5.92 -9.46 -11.39
C PRO A 28 -6.10 -10.89 -10.84
N GLY A 29 -6.56 -11.03 -9.60
CA GLY A 29 -6.74 -12.36 -9.00
C GLY A 29 -7.05 -12.34 -7.51
N GLU A 30 -7.19 -13.53 -6.93
CA GLU A 30 -7.24 -13.71 -5.48
C GLU A 30 -5.83 -13.58 -4.90
N TYR A 31 -5.70 -12.82 -3.82
CA TYR A 31 -4.46 -12.62 -3.10
C TYR A 31 -4.59 -13.15 -1.69
N HIS A 32 -3.50 -13.76 -1.21
CA HIS A 32 -3.32 -13.90 0.21
C HIS A 32 -2.79 -12.59 0.77
N TYR A 33 -3.39 -12.12 1.86
CA TYR A 33 -2.82 -11.01 2.62
C TYR A 33 -1.47 -11.47 3.20
N VAL A 34 -0.39 -10.77 2.85
CA VAL A 34 0.98 -11.24 3.08
C VAL A 34 1.28 -11.55 4.56
N PRO A 35 0.89 -10.71 5.54
CA PRO A 35 1.08 -11.05 6.95
C PRO A 35 0.39 -12.34 7.37
N GLU A 36 -0.87 -12.56 6.98
CA GLU A 36 -1.59 -13.80 7.28
C GLU A 36 -0.95 -15.02 6.62
N TYR A 37 -0.52 -14.87 5.36
CA TYR A 37 0.20 -15.92 4.65
C TYR A 37 1.49 -16.29 5.39
N LEU A 38 2.29 -15.31 5.81
CA LEU A 38 3.54 -15.57 6.53
C LEU A 38 3.29 -16.25 7.90
N ALA A 39 2.29 -15.76 8.65
CA ALA A 39 1.93 -16.33 9.95
C ALA A 39 1.55 -17.81 9.87
N THR A 40 0.78 -18.20 8.85
CA THR A 40 0.40 -19.61 8.61
C THR A 40 1.56 -20.50 8.17
N HIS A 41 2.71 -19.92 7.80
CA HIS A 41 3.88 -20.63 7.29
C HIS A 41 5.09 -20.58 8.25
N GLY A 42 4.87 -20.39 9.55
CA GLY A 42 5.92 -20.45 10.56
C GLY A 42 6.80 -19.21 10.65
N TRP A 43 6.26 -18.06 10.24
CA TRP A 43 6.90 -16.77 10.40
C TRP A 43 6.12 -15.91 11.39
N GLU A 44 6.82 -15.02 12.07
CA GLU A 44 6.22 -13.95 12.87
C GLU A 44 6.31 -12.63 12.07
N PRO A 45 5.21 -12.18 11.43
CA PRO A 45 5.21 -10.97 10.62
C PRO A 45 5.02 -9.70 11.46
N ALA A 46 5.61 -8.60 11.00
CA ALA A 46 5.36 -7.25 11.47
C ALA A 46 5.13 -6.33 10.28
N ALA A 47 3.94 -5.72 10.21
CA ALA A 47 3.55 -4.78 9.17
C ALA A 47 3.60 -3.33 9.69
N ARG A 48 4.04 -2.38 8.86
CA ARG A 48 4.04 -0.95 9.15
C ARG A 48 3.58 -0.17 7.92
N SER A 49 2.69 0.81 8.12
CA SER A 49 2.32 1.72 7.04
C SER A 49 3.43 2.74 6.79
N ILE A 50 3.43 3.39 5.63
CA ILE A 50 4.33 4.53 5.38
C ILE A 50 4.09 5.67 6.39
N ALA A 51 2.85 5.84 6.87
CA ALA A 51 2.52 6.85 7.86
C ALA A 51 3.18 6.55 9.21
N ASP A 52 3.17 5.28 9.63
CA ASP A 52 3.84 4.83 10.86
C ASP A 52 5.36 5.03 10.75
N LEU A 53 5.95 4.70 9.59
CA LEU A 53 7.38 4.89 9.35
C LEU A 53 7.77 6.36 9.37
N LEU A 54 7.01 7.23 8.70
CA LEU A 54 7.26 8.67 8.70
C LEU A 54 7.11 9.26 10.11
N GLY A 55 6.07 8.85 10.84
CA GLY A 55 5.84 9.24 12.23
C GLY A 55 7.00 8.85 13.15
N ALA A 56 7.49 7.61 13.03
CA ALA A 56 8.63 7.13 13.81
C ALA A 56 9.93 7.89 13.53
N LEU A 57 10.09 8.43 12.32
CA LEU A 57 11.23 9.26 11.93
C LEU A 57 11.09 10.74 12.32
N GLY A 58 9.98 11.14 12.97
CA GLY A 58 9.68 12.54 13.27
C GLY A 58 9.34 13.37 12.02
N LEU A 59 9.16 12.71 10.87
CA LEU A 59 8.71 13.32 9.63
C LEU A 59 7.18 13.32 9.69
N GLY A 60 6.59 14.36 10.28
CA GLY A 60 5.13 14.50 10.37
C GLY A 60 4.44 14.21 9.02
N PRO A 61 3.15 13.83 9.04
CA PRO A 61 2.46 13.32 7.85
C PRO A 61 2.68 14.28 6.66
N ARG A 62 3.35 13.78 5.61
CA ARG A 62 3.65 14.59 4.42
C ARG A 62 2.33 15.12 3.85
N ARG A 63 2.12 16.45 3.94
CA ARG A 63 1.05 17.17 3.24
C ARG A 63 1.28 17.04 1.74
N GLY A 64 0.78 15.97 1.14
CA GLY A 64 1.03 15.67 -0.28
C GLY A 64 0.70 14.24 -0.69
N ALA A 65 0.71 13.29 0.26
CA ALA A 65 -0.01 12.03 0.05
C ALA A 65 -1.50 12.36 0.14
N GLY A 66 -2.16 12.45 -1.00
CA GLY A 66 -3.58 12.79 -1.09
C GLY A 66 -4.37 11.94 -0.10
N SER A 67 -5.15 12.61 0.75
CA SER A 67 -6.05 12.03 1.76
C SER A 67 -7.13 11.08 1.18
N GLY A 68 -7.12 10.82 -0.13
CA GLY A 68 -8.08 9.94 -0.82
C GLY A 68 -7.61 8.51 -1.07
N GLY A 69 -6.42 8.12 -0.58
CA GLY A 69 -5.75 6.88 -1.02
C GLY A 69 -5.40 5.87 0.06
N ALA A 70 -5.94 5.97 1.28
CA ALA A 70 -5.56 5.06 2.39
C ALA A 70 -5.78 3.56 2.09
N GLN A 71 -6.62 3.22 1.10
CA GLN A 71 -6.85 1.83 0.68
C GLN A 71 -5.77 1.25 -0.26
N PHE A 72 -4.89 2.07 -0.82
CA PHE A 72 -3.81 1.62 -1.73
C PHE A 72 -2.43 2.11 -1.27
N ILE A 73 -2.24 2.20 0.06
CA ILE A 73 -0.91 2.47 0.60
C ILE A 73 -0.25 1.12 0.83
N PRO A 74 0.85 0.80 0.12
CA PRO A 74 1.59 -0.41 0.39
C PRO A 74 2.08 -0.42 1.84
N GLU A 75 1.85 -1.53 2.53
CA GLU A 75 2.44 -1.81 3.84
C GLU A 75 3.85 -2.38 3.66
N TYR A 76 4.73 -2.02 4.58
CA TYR A 76 6.05 -2.61 4.68
C TYR A 76 5.98 -3.78 5.66
N VAL A 77 6.23 -4.99 5.17
CA VAL A 77 6.19 -6.21 5.97
C VAL A 77 7.61 -6.73 6.19
N THR A 78 7.96 -6.95 7.45
CA THR A 78 9.14 -7.73 7.86
C THR A 78 8.67 -9.00 8.53
N ALA A 79 9.50 -10.06 8.55
CA ALA A 79 9.15 -11.28 9.26
C ALA A 79 10.39 -12.01 9.78
N THR A 80 10.25 -12.66 10.94
CA THR A 80 11.27 -13.53 11.53
C THR A 80 10.80 -14.97 11.55
N ARG A 81 11.70 -15.92 11.30
CA ARG A 81 11.36 -17.34 11.27
C ARG A 81 11.23 -17.87 12.69
N VAL A 82 10.20 -18.67 12.94
CA VAL A 82 9.97 -19.39 14.20
C VAL A 82 10.73 -20.72 14.20
#